data_AF-A0A7K4HJW4-F1
#
_entry.id   AF-A0A7K4HJW4-F1
#
_cell.length_a   1.000
_cell.length_b   1.000
_cell.length_c   1.000
_cell.angle_alpha   90.00
_cell.angle_beta   90.00
_cell.angle_gamma   90.00
#
_symmetry.space_group_name_H-M   'P 1'
#
loop_
_entity.id
_entity.type
_entity.pdbx_description
1 polymer ?
#
loop_
_entity_poly.entity_id
_entity_poly.type
_entity_poly.pdbx_seq_one_letter_code
_entity_poly.pdbx_strand_id
1 'polypeptide(L)'
;MPFKSGFNVYNKNKRIPSISSGDSSLDEILGDDGFQKDLVHLLYGDKKKCANILLTTAVLAQKSYNNGGFGEETKVAFIDANNRFNPYNVSKFAVSQNLSP
;
A
#
# COMPACT_ATOMS: atom_id res chain seq x y z
N MET A 1 18.84 28.53 7.23
CA MET A 1 17.69 27.59 7.24
C MET A 1 17.33 27.34 8.70
N PRO A 2 16.07 27.56 9.14
CA PRO A 2 15.68 27.25 10.51
C PRO A 2 15.63 25.73 10.70
N PHE A 3 16.27 25.23 11.75
CA PHE A 3 16.22 23.81 12.11
C PHE A 3 14.83 23.45 12.64
N LYS A 4 14.30 22.30 12.23
CA LYS A 4 13.06 21.74 12.78
C LYS A 4 13.40 20.84 13.96
N SER A 5 12.68 20.98 15.06
CA SER A 5 12.78 20.03 16.19
C SER A 5 12.42 18.61 15.73
N GLY A 6 13.16 17.61 16.22
CA GLY A 6 12.86 16.20 15.98
C GLY A 6 11.45 15.81 16.42
N PHE A 7 10.93 16.45 17.47
CA PHE A 7 9.54 16.24 17.93
C PHE A 7 8.50 16.69 16.89
N ASN A 8 8.76 17.81 16.20
CA ASN A 8 7.86 18.30 15.15
C ASN A 8 7.89 17.40 13.92
N VAL A 9 9.05 16.84 13.58
CA VAL A 9 9.19 15.86 12.50
C VAL A 9 8.46 14.57 12.85
N TYR A 10 8.64 14.05 14.07
CA TYR A 10 7.94 12.88 14.56
C TYR A 10 6.42 13.04 14.50
N ASN A 11 5.89 14.14 15.05
CA ASN A 11 4.44 14.40 15.04
C ASN A 11 3.86 14.56 13.63
N LYS A 12 4.65 15.12 12.71
CA LYS A 12 4.26 15.19 11.29
C LYS A 12 4.21 13.79 10.68
N ASN A 13 5.25 12.98 10.89
CA ASN A 13 5.39 11.67 10.28
C ASN A 13 4.40 10.65 10.85
N LYS A 14 4.04 10.75 12.13
CA LYS A 14 3.01 9.92 12.77
C LYS A 14 1.62 10.06 12.12
N ARG A 15 1.37 11.15 11.38
CA ARG A 15 0.11 11.40 10.67
C ARG A 15 0.15 10.95 9.20
N ILE A 16 1.28 10.41 8.74
CA ILE A 16 1.40 9.91 7.37
C ILE A 16 0.56 8.63 7.28
N PRO A 17 -0.37 8.54 6.32
CA PRO A 17 -1.18 7.35 6.16
C PRO A 17 -0.33 6.17 5.71
N SER A 18 -0.72 5.00 6.15
CA SER A 18 -0.24 3.71 5.67
C SER A 18 -1.30 3.01 4.84
N ILE A 19 -0.90 1.94 4.16
CA ILE A 19 -1.77 1.15 3.31
C ILE A 19 -1.70 -0.33 3.69
N SER A 20 -2.87 -0.95 3.89
CA SER A 20 -2.94 -2.38 4.20
C SER A 20 -2.25 -3.21 3.11
N SER A 21 -1.55 -4.25 3.56
CA SER A 21 -0.98 -5.29 2.71
C SER A 21 -2.06 -6.26 2.17
N GLY A 22 -3.26 -6.22 2.75
CA GLY A 22 -4.33 -7.18 2.52
C GLY A 22 -4.16 -8.50 3.29
N ASP A 23 -3.11 -8.62 4.11
CA ASP A 23 -2.87 -9.73 5.02
C ASP A 23 -2.80 -9.18 6.46
N SER A 24 -3.76 -9.59 7.30
CA SER A 24 -3.89 -9.04 8.65
C SER A 24 -2.69 -9.35 9.54
N SER A 25 -2.05 -10.51 9.35
CA SER A 25 -0.88 -10.89 10.14
C SER A 25 0.34 -10.08 9.73
N LEU A 26 0.48 -9.76 8.44
CA LEU A 26 1.53 -8.85 7.99
C LEU A 26 1.28 -7.41 8.45
N ASP A 27 0.02 -6.95 8.43
CA ASP A 27 -0.33 -5.60 8.89
C ASP A 27 -0.05 -5.42 10.39
N GLU A 28 -0.35 -6.43 11.22
CA GLU A 28 0.00 -6.46 12.66
C GLU A 28 1.52 -6.31 12.87
N ILE A 29 2.33 -7.05 12.11
CA ILE A 29 3.80 -6.98 12.19
C ILE A 29 4.32 -5.59 11.76
N LEU A 30 3.62 -4.90 10.86
CA LEU A 30 3.98 -3.57 10.37
C LEU A 30 3.49 -2.43 11.27
N GLY A 31 2.93 -2.74 12.46
CA GLY A 31 2.42 -1.78 13.42
C GLY A 31 0.94 -1.46 13.22
N ASP A 32 0.14 -2.50 12.94
CA ASP A 32 -1.32 -2.53 12.80
C ASP A 32 -1.93 -1.81 11.59
N ASP A 33 -1.14 -1.02 10.85
CA ASP A 33 -1.67 -0.18 9.76
C ASP A 33 -1.05 -0.45 8.37
N GLY A 34 -0.14 -1.43 8.24
CA GLY A 34 0.44 -1.85 6.94
C GLY A 34 1.64 -1.03 6.43
N PHE A 35 1.80 -0.89 5.12
CA PHE A 35 2.93 -0.22 4.49
C PHE A 35 2.88 1.29 4.65
N GLN A 36 3.96 1.90 5.14
CA GLN A 36 4.03 3.33 5.37
C GLN A 36 4.49 4.06 4.11
N LYS A 37 3.84 5.20 3.82
CA LYS A 37 4.29 6.10 2.77
C LYS A 37 5.67 6.69 3.11
N ASP A 38 6.45 6.97 2.08
CA ASP A 38 7.84 7.47 2.14
C ASP A 38 8.89 6.47 2.66
N LEU A 39 8.50 5.21 2.93
CA LEU A 39 9.42 4.11 3.24
C LEU A 39 9.53 3.11 2.09
N VAL A 40 10.71 2.49 1.98
CA VAL A 40 10.93 1.34 1.11
C VAL A 40 10.76 0.07 1.93
N HIS A 41 9.75 -0.73 1.59
CA HIS A 41 9.52 -2.03 2.21
C HIS A 41 10.00 -3.16 1.30
N LEU A 42 10.90 -4.01 1.81
CA LEU A 42 11.37 -5.19 1.10
C LEU A 42 10.59 -6.43 1.54
N LEU A 43 9.79 -6.99 0.63
CA LEU A 43 9.14 -8.28 0.81
C LEU A 43 10.00 -9.39 0.18
N TYR A 44 10.34 -10.42 0.94
CA TYR A 44 11.08 -11.57 0.46
C TYR A 44 10.40 -12.88 0.90
N GLY A 45 10.47 -13.92 0.06
CA GLY A 45 9.86 -15.21 0.33
C GLY A 45 9.24 -15.83 -0.91
N ASP A 46 8.10 -16.51 -0.72
CA ASP A 46 7.36 -17.12 -1.83
C ASP A 46 6.93 -16.05 -2.86
N LYS A 47 7.41 -16.20 -4.10
CA LYS A 47 7.20 -15.22 -5.16
C LYS A 47 5.72 -14.97 -5.46
N LYS A 48 4.88 -16.00 -5.36
CA LYS A 48 3.44 -15.87 -5.64
C LYS A 48 2.75 -15.08 -4.52
N LYS A 49 3.08 -15.36 -3.26
CA LYS A 49 2.57 -14.60 -2.12
C LYS A 49 2.99 -13.13 -2.19
N CYS A 50 4.28 -12.85 -2.44
CA CYS A 50 4.77 -11.47 -2.57
C CYS A 50 4.06 -10.72 -3.70
N ALA A 51 3.92 -11.33 -4.89
CA ALA A 51 3.21 -10.72 -6.00
C ALA A 51 1.74 -10.43 -5.67
N ASN A 52 1.06 -11.37 -5.00
CA ASN A 52 -0.32 -11.17 -4.57
C ASN A 52 -0.47 -10.02 -3.58
N ILE A 53 0.41 -9.92 -2.57
CA ILE A 53 0.41 -8.80 -1.62
C ILE A 53 0.57 -7.48 -2.37
N LEU A 54 1.57 -7.38 -3.26
CA LEU A 54 1.82 -6.15 -4.01
C LEU A 54 0.64 -5.75 -4.92
N LEU A 55 -0.01 -6.71 -5.59
CA LEU A 55 -1.19 -6.44 -6.42
C LEU A 55 -2.41 -6.03 -5.59
N THR A 56 -2.62 -6.66 -4.43
CA THR A 56 -3.66 -6.28 -3.48
C THR A 56 -3.44 -4.85 -2.99
N THR A 57 -2.24 -4.54 -2.50
CA THR A 57 -1.87 -3.18 -2.07
C THR A 57 -2.02 -2.16 -3.20
N ALA A 58 -1.69 -2.52 -4.45
CA ALA A 58 -1.85 -1.63 -5.60
C ALA A 58 -3.31 -1.22 -5.86
N VAL A 59 -4.27 -2.10 -5.57
CA VAL A 59 -5.71 -1.77 -5.65
C VAL A 59 -6.14 -0.96 -4.44
N LEU A 60 -5.76 -1.40 -3.23
CA LEU A 60 -6.16 -0.71 -1.99
C LEU A 60 -5.65 0.73 -1.94
N ALA A 61 -4.43 0.99 -2.44
CA ALA A 61 -3.83 2.32 -2.47
C ALA A 61 -4.66 3.35 -3.26
N GLN A 62 -5.49 2.91 -4.20
CA GLN A 62 -6.33 3.77 -5.05
C GLN A 62 -7.66 4.16 -4.37
N LYS A 63 -7.98 3.58 -3.21
CA LYS A 63 -9.19 3.94 -2.46
C LYS A 63 -9.06 5.36 -1.89
N SER A 64 -10.20 5.97 -1.54
CA SER A 64 -10.22 7.24 -0.83
C SER A 64 -9.55 7.11 0.55
N TYR A 65 -9.06 8.24 1.10
CA TYR A 65 -8.47 8.27 2.45
C TYR A 65 -9.42 7.74 3.52
N ASN A 66 -10.72 8.05 3.41
CA ASN A 66 -11.76 7.57 4.34
C ASN A 66 -11.95 6.04 4.29
N ASN A 67 -11.54 5.41 3.19
CA ASN A 67 -11.65 3.97 2.97
C ASN A 67 -10.28 3.25 3.03
N GLY A 68 -9.28 3.89 3.66
CA GLY A 68 -7.96 3.31 3.91
C GLY A 68 -7.01 3.31 2.72
N GLY A 69 -7.26 4.11 1.67
CA GLY A 69 -6.33 4.29 0.56
C GLY A 69 -5.58 5.63 0.60
N PHE A 70 -4.86 5.95 -0.47
CA PHE A 70 -4.09 7.21 -0.59
C PHE A 70 -4.83 8.31 -1.38
N GLY A 71 -6.09 8.08 -1.75
CA GLY A 71 -6.93 9.03 -2.47
C GLY A 71 -7.25 8.58 -3.90
N GLU A 72 -8.40 9.02 -4.40
CA GLU A 72 -9.01 8.55 -5.67
C GLU A 72 -8.19 8.87 -6.92
N GLU A 73 -7.29 9.86 -6.86
CA GLU A 73 -6.38 10.23 -7.95
C GLU A 73 -5.00 9.56 -7.84
N THR A 74 -4.81 8.65 -6.88
CA THR A 74 -3.54 7.96 -6.69
C THR A 74 -3.31 6.97 -7.81
N LYS A 75 -2.15 7.06 -8.46
CA LYS A 75 -1.70 6.09 -9.45
C LYS A 75 -0.61 5.20 -8.86
N VAL A 76 -0.67 3.92 -9.18
CA VAL A 76 0.34 2.93 -8.75
C VAL A 76 1.11 2.45 -9.97
N ALA A 77 2.44 2.52 -9.91
CA ALA A 77 3.32 1.91 -10.89
C ALA A 77 3.68 0.49 -10.44
N PHE A 78 3.31 -0.52 -11.23
CA PHE A 78 3.66 -1.91 -10.98
C PHE A 78 4.72 -2.37 -11.97
N ILE A 79 5.93 -2.63 -11.49
CA ILE A 79 7.05 -3.10 -12.32
C ILE A 79 7.15 -4.62 -12.20
N ASP A 80 6.82 -5.32 -13.28
CA ASP A 80 6.75 -6.78 -13.29
C ASP A 80 7.88 -7.42 -14.07
N ALA A 81 8.92 -7.84 -13.36
CA ALA A 81 10.06 -8.55 -13.96
C ALA A 81 9.77 -10.05 -14.21
N ASN A 82 8.70 -10.63 -13.66
CA ASN A 82 8.46 -12.08 -13.66
C ASN A 82 7.12 -12.48 -14.29
N ASN A 83 6.44 -11.56 -14.98
CA ASN A 83 5.16 -11.78 -15.66
C ASN A 83 4.08 -12.39 -14.74
N ARG A 84 3.88 -11.80 -13.57
CA ARG A 84 2.87 -12.16 -12.56
C ARG A 84 1.65 -11.25 -12.56
N PHE A 85 1.73 -10.07 -13.19
CA PHE A 85 0.60 -9.17 -13.33
C PHE A 85 -0.50 -9.82 -14.18
N ASN A 86 -1.71 -9.86 -13.64
CA ASN A 86 -2.87 -10.35 -14.36
C ASN A 86 -4.00 -9.30 -14.23
N PRO A 87 -4.32 -8.57 -15.31
CA PRO A 87 -5.32 -7.50 -15.26
C PRO A 87 -6.69 -8.02 -14.85
N TYR A 88 -7.08 -9.23 -15.25
CA TYR A 88 -8.37 -9.81 -14.87
C TYR A 88 -8.52 -9.96 -13.35
N ASN A 89 -7.48 -10.45 -12.66
CA ASN A 89 -7.51 -10.62 -11.20
C ASN A 89 -7.53 -9.28 -10.48
N VAL A 90 -6.74 -8.32 -10.98
CA VAL A 90 -6.68 -6.96 -10.42
C VAL A 90 -8.02 -6.26 -10.57
N SER A 91 -8.62 -6.27 -11.77
CA SER A 91 -9.93 -5.68 -12.03
C SER A 91 -11.04 -6.36 -11.21
N LYS A 92 -11.03 -7.69 -11.11
CA LYS A 92 -11.98 -8.43 -10.26
C LYS A 92 -11.88 -8.00 -8.80
N PHE A 93 -10.66 -7.83 -8.29
CA PHE A 93 -10.45 -7.36 -6.93
C PHE A 93 -10.86 -5.88 -6.76
N ALA A 94 -10.55 -5.01 -7.71
CA ALA A 94 -10.98 -3.60 -7.71
C ALA A 94 -12.51 -3.48 -7.60
N VAL A 95 -13.26 -4.26 -8.40
CA VAL A 95 -14.73 -4.30 -8.31
C VAL A 95 -15.18 -4.76 -6.92
N SER A 96 -14.52 -5.76 -6.31
CA SER A 96 -14.85 -6.19 -4.94
C SER A 96 -14.61 -5.12 -3.86
N GLN A 97 -13.76 -4.13 -4.17
CA GLN A 97 -13.48 -2.97 -3.33
C GLN A 97 -14.35 -1.75 -3.70
N ASN A 98 -15.38 -1.93 -4.54
CA ASN A 98 -16.25 -0.88 -5.08
C ASN A 98 -15.49 0.20 -5.86
N LEU A 99 -14.41 -0.17 -6.55
CA LEU A 99 -13.67 0.70 -7.45
C LEU A 99 -14.04 0.41 -8.91
N SER A 100 -13.92 1.43 -9.76
CA SER A 100 -13.94 1.22 -11.21
C SER A 100 -12.63 0.51 -11.62
N PRO A 101 -12.71 -0.60 -12.37
CA PRO A 101 -11.54 -1.31 -12.86
C PRO A 101 -10.78 -0.55 -13.95
#